data_AF-A0A4M3JWV0-F1
#
_entry.id   AF-A0A4M3JWV0-F1
#
_cell.length_a   1.000
_cell.length_b   1.000
_cell.length_c   1.000
_cell.angle_alpha   90.00
_cell.angle_beta   90.00
_cell.angle_gamma   90.00
#
_symmetry.space_group_name_H-M   'P 1'
#
loop_
_entity.id
_entity.type
_entity.pdbx_description
1 polymer ?
#
loop_
_entity_poly.entity_id
_entity_poly.type
_entity_poly.pdbx_seq_one_letter_code
_entity_poly.pdbx_strand_id
1 'polypeptide(L)'
;MNLPKIKDIHSVLFLKDKIRLGIGKDYGIEIENLDEKYTQLIKLLNGKHTINEICSLVDNLSSNDVEESISLLDTLGYLEDNFVTTTELTSEELDRYSVNLNFFNTLDTLSLTKYDYQLKLKKTRILLLGIGGIGSNICLALAELGIGHITAVDFDTVEASNLNRQILYSTSDIGKRKVEAAKESLRKFNPLIEFEVLDKEIGSKEDVDELIKTSKCDIVVNVADYPTGYIDFWVNEACVQYNKLCLSAVVGKKNGKVYSIIPYKASYDDKFIGTRDVQNSEWCFRSCLSISRVFYFV
;
A
#
# COMPACT_ATOMS: atom_id res chain seq x y z
N MET A 1 10.49 25.10 -1.64
CA MET A 1 11.45 24.03 -1.97
C MET A 1 12.86 24.56 -1.71
N ASN A 2 13.63 23.89 -0.86
CA ASN A 2 14.98 24.29 -0.49
C ASN A 2 16.03 23.62 -1.37
N LEU A 3 16.00 22.29 -1.51
CA LEU A 3 16.95 21.52 -2.32
C LEU A 3 16.20 20.76 -3.43
N PRO A 4 15.87 21.42 -4.56
CA PRO A 4 15.09 20.81 -5.62
C PRO A 4 15.81 19.61 -6.25
N LYS A 5 15.08 18.51 -6.39
CA LYS A 5 15.54 17.27 -7.02
C LYS A 5 14.47 16.72 -7.96
N ILE A 6 14.85 16.28 -9.15
CA ILE A 6 13.95 15.50 -10.01
C ILE A 6 13.67 14.16 -9.33
N LYS A 7 12.39 13.82 -9.17
CA LYS A 7 11.98 12.57 -8.49
C LYS A 7 12.58 11.36 -9.20
N ASP A 8 13.06 10.40 -8.42
CA ASP A 8 13.76 9.21 -8.95
C ASP A 8 12.87 8.32 -9.84
N ILE A 9 11.55 8.47 -9.75
CA ILE A 9 10.59 7.81 -10.64
C ILE A 9 10.67 8.32 -12.09
N HIS A 10 11.20 9.52 -12.32
CA HIS A 10 11.32 10.10 -13.65
C HIS A 10 12.72 9.91 -14.20
N SER A 11 12.86 9.05 -15.22
CA SER A 11 14.11 8.97 -15.95
C SER A 11 14.37 10.26 -16.73
N VAL A 12 15.61 10.73 -16.73
CA VAL A 12 16.05 11.92 -17.45
C VAL A 12 16.87 11.50 -18.67
N LEU A 13 16.38 11.82 -19.86
CA LEU A 13 17.06 11.53 -21.12
C LEU A 13 17.41 12.82 -21.84
N PHE A 14 18.70 13.06 -22.03
CA PHE A 14 19.22 14.15 -22.85
C PHE A 14 19.31 13.69 -24.30
N LEU A 15 18.49 14.29 -25.17
CA LEU A 15 18.48 14.06 -26.61
C LEU A 15 19.04 15.31 -27.31
N LYS A 16 19.33 15.19 -28.62
CA LYS A 16 20.01 16.24 -29.39
C LYS A 16 19.40 17.65 -29.20
N ASP A 17 18.08 17.76 -29.34
CA ASP A 17 17.36 19.05 -29.33
C ASP A 17 16.27 19.09 -28.23
N LYS A 18 16.23 18.11 -27.33
CA LYS A 18 15.19 17.98 -26.31
C LYS A 18 15.65 17.20 -25.08
N ILE A 19 15.03 17.46 -23.94
CA ILE A 19 15.16 16.68 -22.71
C ILE A 19 13.84 15.97 -22.46
N ARG A 20 13.88 14.67 -22.19
CA ARG A 20 12.69 13.90 -21.81
C ARG A 20 12.76 13.53 -20.34
N LEU A 21 11.68 13.82 -19.61
CA LEU A 21 11.48 13.41 -18.21
C LEU A 21 10.30 12.43 -18.18
N GLY A 22 10.50 11.19 -17.71
CA GLY A 22 9.41 10.21 -17.56
C GLY A 22 9.77 8.78 -17.97
N ILE A 23 8.78 7.88 -18.00
CA ILE A 23 8.96 6.45 -18.32
C ILE A 23 8.14 6.08 -19.57
N GLY A 24 8.79 5.42 -20.54
CA GLY A 24 8.12 4.96 -21.75
C GLY A 24 7.71 6.11 -22.68
N LYS A 25 6.95 5.79 -23.73
CA LYS A 25 6.57 6.75 -24.79
C LYS A 25 5.41 7.66 -24.37
N ASP A 26 4.48 7.14 -23.57
CA ASP A 26 3.20 7.80 -23.29
C ASP A 26 3.17 8.52 -21.93
N TYR A 27 4.18 8.32 -21.08
CA TYR A 27 4.23 8.90 -19.73
C TYR A 27 5.50 9.73 -19.53
N GLY A 28 5.40 11.04 -19.74
CA GLY A 28 6.49 11.98 -19.53
C GLY A 28 6.26 13.33 -20.21
N ILE A 29 7.16 14.27 -19.97
CA ILE A 29 7.23 15.54 -20.69
C ILE A 29 8.48 15.59 -21.56
N GLU A 30 8.36 16.32 -22.67
CA GLU A 30 9.49 16.71 -23.50
C GLU A 30 9.69 18.22 -23.38
N ILE A 31 10.91 18.61 -23.03
CA ILE A 31 11.35 19.99 -22.91
C ILE A 31 12.19 20.27 -24.15
N GLU A 32 11.80 21.24 -24.96
CA GLU A 32 12.65 21.72 -26.06
C GLU A 32 13.95 22.28 -25.47
N ASN A 33 15.08 21.80 -25.99
CA ASN A 33 16.41 22.06 -25.43
C ASN A 33 17.39 22.42 -26.54
N LEU A 34 17.00 23.39 -27.37
CA LEU A 34 17.87 23.98 -28.38
C LEU A 34 19.10 24.59 -27.70
N ASP A 35 20.28 24.38 -28.31
CA ASP A 35 21.57 24.88 -27.82
C ASP A 35 21.87 24.54 -26.35
N GLU A 36 21.36 23.40 -25.86
CA GLU A 36 21.54 22.93 -24.49
C GLU A 36 21.03 23.90 -23.40
N LYS A 37 20.08 24.79 -23.74
CA LYS A 37 19.55 25.85 -22.88
C LYS A 37 19.21 25.40 -21.44
N TYR A 38 18.51 24.26 -21.30
CA TYR A 38 18.06 23.73 -20.01
C TYR A 38 18.95 22.60 -19.47
N THR A 39 19.99 22.17 -20.20
CA THR A 39 20.83 21.03 -19.82
C THR A 39 21.48 21.22 -18.45
N GLN A 40 22.05 22.40 -18.19
CA GLN A 40 22.73 22.71 -16.92
C GLN A 40 21.73 22.76 -15.76
N LEU A 41 20.58 23.41 -15.96
CA LEU A 41 19.49 23.46 -14.98
C LEU A 41 19.06 22.05 -14.57
N ILE A 42 18.68 21.20 -15.53
CA ILE A 42 18.19 19.84 -15.25
C ILE A 42 19.25 18.99 -14.52
N LYS A 43 20.55 19.15 -14.82
CA LYS A 43 21.64 18.46 -14.11
C LYS A 43 21.82 18.92 -12.66
N LEU A 44 21.51 20.19 -12.38
CA LEU A 44 21.61 20.79 -11.05
C LEU A 44 20.41 20.50 -10.16
N LEU A 45 19.27 20.07 -10.71
CA LEU A 45 18.08 19.58 -9.98
C LEU A 45 18.31 18.17 -9.40
N ASN A 46 19.35 18.03 -8.60
CA ASN A 46 19.83 16.77 -8.02
C ASN A 46 19.74 16.74 -6.49
N GLY A 47 19.11 17.75 -5.87
CA GLY A 47 18.92 17.85 -4.43
C GLY A 47 20.16 18.25 -3.62
N LYS A 48 21.22 18.76 -4.26
CA LYS A 48 22.46 19.19 -3.59
C LYS A 48 22.65 20.71 -3.53
N HIS A 49 21.88 21.46 -4.30
CA HIS A 49 21.99 22.91 -4.42
C HIS A 49 20.67 23.58 -4.08
N THR A 50 20.73 24.73 -3.43
CA THR A 50 19.58 25.61 -3.21
C THR A 50 19.18 26.32 -4.50
N ILE A 51 17.95 26.82 -4.58
CA ILE A 51 17.47 27.58 -5.75
C ILE A 51 18.43 28.76 -6.05
N ASN A 52 18.88 29.48 -5.03
CA ASN A 52 19.83 30.60 -5.20
C ASN A 52 21.18 30.16 -5.77
N GLU A 53 21.71 29.02 -5.32
CA GLU A 53 22.95 28.46 -5.87
C GLU A 53 22.76 28.02 -7.32
N ILE A 54 21.62 27.39 -7.65
CA ILE A 54 21.29 27.00 -9.03
C ILE A 54 21.23 28.25 -9.93
N CYS A 55 20.55 29.32 -9.51
CA CYS A 55 20.50 30.58 -10.24
C CYS A 55 21.89 31.20 -10.49
N SER A 56 22.86 30.92 -9.62
CA SER A 56 24.24 31.42 -9.75
C SER A 56 25.13 30.52 -10.60
N LEU A 57 24.78 29.23 -10.73
CA LEU A 57 25.55 28.22 -11.46
C LEU A 57 25.07 28.01 -12.89
N VAL A 58 23.86 28.44 -13.22
CA VAL A 58 23.30 28.33 -14.58
C VAL A 58 23.68 29.57 -15.38
N ASP A 59 24.45 29.38 -16.45
CA ASP A 59 24.99 30.49 -17.25
C ASP A 59 24.05 30.90 -18.39
N ASN A 60 23.19 29.98 -18.85
CA ASN A 60 22.38 30.12 -20.06
C ASN A 60 20.94 30.62 -19.82
N LEU A 61 20.57 30.87 -18.56
CA LEU A 61 19.22 31.28 -18.16
C LEU A 61 19.29 32.45 -17.19
N SER A 62 18.30 33.34 -17.22
CA SER A 62 18.14 34.32 -16.16
C SER A 62 17.65 33.65 -14.86
N SER A 63 17.89 34.27 -13.70
CA SER A 63 17.36 33.76 -12.43
C SER A 63 15.84 33.58 -12.45
N ASN A 64 15.12 34.48 -13.14
CA ASN A 64 13.67 34.38 -13.28
C ASN A 64 13.27 33.15 -14.11
N ASP A 65 13.97 32.86 -15.21
CA ASP A 65 13.71 31.67 -16.03
C ASP A 65 13.97 30.37 -15.25
N VAL A 66 15.00 30.36 -14.39
CA VAL A 66 15.32 29.23 -13.51
C VAL A 66 14.19 29.00 -12.51
N GLU A 67 13.75 30.04 -11.81
CA GLU A 67 12.68 29.96 -10.81
C GLU A 67 11.34 29.55 -11.44
N GLU A 68 10.98 30.13 -12.59
CA GLU A 68 9.76 29.75 -13.33
C GLU A 68 9.81 28.30 -13.79
N SER A 69 10.96 27.83 -14.29
CA SER A 69 11.15 26.44 -14.73
C SER A 69 11.02 25.46 -13.55
N ILE A 70 11.62 25.78 -12.40
CA ILE A 70 11.50 24.98 -11.18
C ILE A 70 10.04 24.95 -10.70
N SER A 71 9.37 26.10 -10.65
CA SER A 71 7.97 26.21 -10.26
C SER A 71 7.03 25.40 -11.18
N LEU A 72 7.29 25.43 -12.49
CA LEU A 72 6.54 24.63 -13.45
C LEU A 72 6.75 23.13 -13.24
N LEU A 73 8.00 22.68 -13.09
CA LEU A 73 8.30 21.26 -12.86
C LEU A 73 7.72 20.76 -11.53
N ASP A 74 7.73 21.59 -10.48
CA ASP A 74 7.09 21.30 -9.20
C ASP A 74 5.56 21.17 -9.35
N THR A 75 4.93 22.12 -10.05
CA THR A 75 3.48 22.09 -10.33
C THR A 75 3.08 20.86 -11.15
N LEU A 76 3.93 20.42 -12.07
CA LEU A 76 3.73 19.20 -12.86
C LEU A 76 4.06 17.92 -12.08
N GLY A 77 4.56 18.04 -10.84
CA GLY A 77 4.84 16.92 -9.94
C GLY A 77 6.17 16.21 -10.19
N TYR A 78 7.09 16.80 -10.95
CA TYR A 78 8.39 16.20 -11.32
C TYR A 78 9.49 16.43 -10.28
N LEU A 79 9.30 17.38 -9.35
CA LEU A 79 10.29 17.74 -8.33
C LEU A 79 9.90 17.28 -6.94
N GLU A 80 10.90 16.96 -6.14
CA GLU A 80 10.82 16.80 -4.69
C GLU A 80 11.84 17.73 -4.00
N ASP A 81 11.61 17.99 -2.72
CA ASP A 81 12.54 18.75 -1.88
C ASP A 81 13.42 17.79 -1.09
N ASN A 82 14.68 17.62 -1.51
CA ASN A 82 15.64 16.72 -0.87
C ASN A 82 16.08 17.21 0.53
N PHE A 83 15.68 18.42 0.93
CA PHE A 83 15.84 18.90 2.30
C PHE A 83 14.90 18.17 3.27
N VAL A 84 13.76 17.68 2.79
CA VAL A 84 12.80 16.93 3.60
C VAL A 84 13.36 15.54 3.86
N THR A 85 13.76 15.29 5.10
CA THR A 85 14.26 14.00 5.58
C THR A 85 13.42 13.50 6.74
N THR A 86 13.45 12.19 6.99
CA THR A 86 12.86 11.58 8.18
C THR A 86 13.92 10.86 9.01
N THR A 87 13.78 10.94 10.34
CA THR A 87 14.59 10.16 11.30
C THR A 87 13.83 8.95 11.84
N GLU A 88 12.54 8.79 11.49
CA GLU A 88 11.69 7.69 11.98
C GLU A 88 11.76 6.43 11.08
N LEU A 89 12.26 6.59 9.85
CA LEU A 89 12.62 5.48 8.96
C LEU A 89 14.14 5.31 8.94
N THR A 90 14.59 4.07 9.09
CA THR A 90 15.99 3.69 8.97
C THR A 90 16.46 3.74 7.52
N SER A 91 17.77 3.77 7.29
CA SER A 91 18.33 3.70 5.94
C SER A 91 17.93 2.43 5.19
N GLU A 92 17.85 1.29 5.89
CA GLU A 92 17.38 0.03 5.29
C GLU A 92 15.92 0.11 4.84
N GLU A 93 15.05 0.73 5.63
CA GLU A 93 13.64 0.94 5.25
C GLU A 93 13.51 1.90 4.07
N LEU A 94 14.29 2.98 4.02
CA LEU A 94 14.29 3.94 2.92
C LEU A 94 14.72 3.28 1.60
N ASP A 95 15.74 2.43 1.64
CA ASP A 95 16.23 1.70 0.46
C ASP A 95 15.22 0.64 0.01
N ARG A 96 14.76 -0.22 0.94
CA ARG A 96 13.84 -1.32 0.66
C ARG A 96 12.49 -0.82 0.12
N TYR A 97 11.94 0.24 0.69
CA TYR A 97 10.64 0.79 0.29
C TYR A 97 10.75 1.96 -0.71
N SER A 98 11.91 2.14 -1.34
CA SER A 98 12.15 3.24 -2.30
C SER A 98 11.09 3.33 -3.41
N VAL A 99 10.61 2.20 -3.93
CA VAL A 99 9.55 2.16 -4.93
C VAL A 99 8.20 2.62 -4.36
N ASN A 100 7.86 2.22 -3.13
CA ASN A 100 6.65 2.68 -2.45
C ASN A 100 6.73 4.19 -2.17
N LEU A 101 7.88 4.67 -1.72
CA LEU A 101 8.13 6.10 -1.48
C LEU A 101 7.99 6.90 -2.77
N ASN A 102 8.47 6.39 -3.91
CA ASN A 102 8.28 7.00 -5.22
C ASN A 102 6.81 7.10 -5.61
N PHE A 103 6.02 6.06 -5.33
CA PHE A 103 4.58 6.11 -5.53
C PHE A 103 3.91 7.16 -4.61
N PHE A 104 4.22 7.16 -3.31
CA PHE A 104 3.65 8.14 -2.38
C PHE A 104 4.04 9.57 -2.71
N ASN A 105 5.22 9.79 -3.27
CA ASN A 105 5.66 11.10 -3.76
C ASN A 105 4.73 11.68 -4.84
N THR A 106 3.93 10.85 -5.52
CA THR A 106 2.89 11.32 -6.46
C THR A 106 1.63 11.85 -5.74
N LEU A 107 1.49 11.54 -4.45
CA LEU A 107 0.39 11.93 -3.58
C LEU A 107 0.78 13.04 -2.59
N ASP A 108 2.06 13.45 -2.59
CA ASP A 108 2.59 14.45 -1.67
C ASP A 108 1.82 15.77 -1.77
N THR A 109 1.67 16.40 -0.62
CA THR A 109 1.05 17.73 -0.46
C THR A 109 1.95 18.59 0.42
N LEU A 110 1.65 19.88 0.54
CA LEU A 110 2.40 20.77 1.45
C LEU A 110 2.42 20.31 2.91
N SER A 111 1.47 19.46 3.33
CA SER A 111 1.33 18.98 4.70
C SER A 111 1.65 17.50 4.89
N LEU A 112 1.80 16.73 3.81
CA LEU A 112 2.01 15.28 3.85
C LEU A 112 3.04 14.90 2.82
N THR A 113 4.09 14.23 3.28
CA THR A 113 5.22 13.80 2.48
C THR A 113 5.16 12.29 2.26
N LYS A 114 5.94 11.79 1.30
CA LYS A 114 6.06 10.35 1.02
C LYS A 114 6.45 9.53 2.26
N TYR A 115 7.24 10.13 3.16
CA TYR A 115 7.66 9.50 4.40
C TYR A 115 6.51 9.35 5.39
N ASP A 116 5.59 10.32 5.45
CA ASP A 116 4.42 10.25 6.33
C ASP A 116 3.50 9.08 5.96
N TYR A 117 3.34 8.82 4.65
CA TYR A 117 2.59 7.65 4.17
C TYR A 117 3.26 6.34 4.58
N GLN A 118 4.58 6.20 4.36
CA GLN A 118 5.30 4.98 4.75
C GLN A 118 5.33 4.80 6.28
N LEU A 119 5.47 5.89 7.04
CA LEU A 119 5.40 5.86 8.51
C LEU A 119 4.03 5.43 9.00
N LYS A 120 2.96 5.85 8.32
CA LYS A 120 1.61 5.39 8.63
C LYS A 120 1.47 3.89 8.42
N LEU A 121 2.01 3.34 7.33
CA LEU A 121 2.03 1.89 7.09
C LEU A 121 2.83 1.16 8.17
N LYS A 122 4.03 1.65 8.50
CA LYS A 122 4.87 1.11 9.58
C LYS A 122 4.16 1.09 10.94
N LYS A 123 3.35 2.10 11.24
CA LYS A 123 2.60 2.20 12.51
C LYS A 123 1.31 1.36 12.52
N THR A 124 0.83 0.93 11.35
CA THR A 124 -0.44 0.20 11.22
C THR A 124 -0.31 -1.24 11.71
N ARG A 125 -1.33 -1.71 12.44
CA ARG A 125 -1.48 -3.09 12.92
C ARG A 125 -2.65 -3.78 12.23
N ILE A 126 -2.40 -4.93 11.61
CA ILE A 126 -3.41 -5.71 10.89
C ILE A 126 -3.69 -7.02 11.62
N LEU A 127 -4.97 -7.32 11.85
CA LEU A 127 -5.44 -8.66 12.22
C LEU A 127 -5.93 -9.37 10.96
N LEU A 128 -5.25 -10.42 10.53
CA LEU A 128 -5.57 -11.16 9.32
C LEU A 128 -6.15 -12.54 9.69
N LEU A 129 -7.41 -12.77 9.32
CA LEU A 129 -8.14 -14.00 9.61
C LEU A 129 -8.13 -14.89 8.36
N GLY A 130 -7.40 -16.01 8.44
CA GLY A 130 -7.20 -16.98 7.35
C GLY A 130 -5.95 -16.69 6.51
N ILE A 131 -5.04 -17.65 6.41
CA ILE A 131 -3.81 -17.61 5.59
C ILE A 131 -3.89 -18.66 4.46
N GLY A 132 -5.09 -18.79 3.88
CA GLY A 132 -5.36 -19.62 2.71
C GLY A 132 -4.90 -18.99 1.39
N GLY A 133 -5.62 -19.28 0.30
CA GLY A 133 -5.30 -18.77 -1.05
C GLY A 133 -5.20 -17.24 -1.11
N ILE A 134 -6.23 -16.55 -0.61
CA ILE A 134 -6.27 -15.08 -0.62
C ILE A 134 -5.33 -14.52 0.45
N GLY A 135 -5.42 -15.05 1.67
CA GLY A 135 -4.63 -14.58 2.81
C GLY A 135 -3.12 -14.63 2.58
N SER A 136 -2.61 -15.69 1.97
CA SER A 136 -1.17 -15.79 1.64
C SER A 136 -0.68 -14.69 0.70
N ASN A 137 -1.47 -14.32 -0.32
CA ASN A 137 -1.14 -13.23 -1.23
C ASN A 137 -1.25 -11.86 -0.54
N ILE A 138 -2.29 -11.66 0.28
CA ILE A 138 -2.46 -10.42 1.06
C ILE A 138 -1.28 -10.25 2.02
N CYS A 139 -0.91 -11.28 2.79
CA CYS A 139 0.23 -11.24 3.70
C CYS A 139 1.53 -10.81 3.00
N LEU A 140 1.82 -11.36 1.82
CA LEU A 140 3.00 -10.97 1.03
C LEU A 140 2.91 -9.50 0.61
N ALA A 141 1.77 -9.06 0.07
CA ALA A 141 1.57 -7.68 -0.36
C ALA A 141 1.69 -6.67 0.80
N LEU A 142 1.16 -7.01 1.99
CA LEU A 142 1.29 -6.18 3.18
C LEU A 142 2.75 -6.09 3.66
N ALA A 143 3.50 -7.19 3.55
CA ALA A 143 4.93 -7.21 3.84
C ALA A 143 5.75 -6.38 2.82
N GLU A 144 5.40 -6.42 1.53
CA GLU A 144 6.00 -5.58 0.47
C GLU A 144 5.74 -4.09 0.69
N LEU A 145 4.54 -3.74 1.17
CA LEU A 145 4.18 -2.37 1.53
C LEU A 145 4.87 -1.88 2.81
N GLY A 146 5.42 -2.78 3.62
CA GLY A 146 6.05 -2.44 4.89
C GLY A 146 5.05 -2.11 5.99
N ILE A 147 3.92 -2.82 6.05
CA ILE A 147 3.04 -2.79 7.22
C ILE A 147 3.83 -3.30 8.42
N GLY A 148 3.93 -2.49 9.47
CA GLY A 148 4.84 -2.82 10.57
C GLY A 148 4.41 -4.01 11.41
N HIS A 149 3.10 -4.25 11.56
CA HIS A 149 2.61 -5.35 12.40
C HIS A 149 1.45 -6.10 11.75
N ILE A 150 1.58 -7.42 11.68
CA ILE A 150 0.54 -8.32 11.19
C ILE A 150 0.39 -9.45 12.20
N THR A 151 -0.79 -9.60 12.78
CA THR A 151 -1.19 -10.77 13.56
C THR A 151 -2.05 -11.64 12.64
N ALA A 152 -1.55 -12.81 12.25
CA ALA A 152 -2.24 -13.72 11.35
C ALA A 152 -2.79 -14.96 12.09
N VAL A 153 -4.03 -15.34 11.78
CA VAL A 153 -4.75 -16.43 12.45
C VAL A 153 -5.15 -17.48 11.44
N ASP A 154 -4.70 -18.71 11.64
CA ASP A 154 -5.08 -19.88 10.83
C ASP A 154 -4.77 -21.14 11.65
N PHE A 155 -5.53 -22.21 11.44
CA PHE A 155 -5.39 -23.48 12.18
C PHE A 155 -5.10 -24.67 11.26
N ASP A 156 -4.91 -24.45 9.96
CA ASP A 156 -4.67 -25.52 9.01
C ASP A 156 -3.21 -25.94 8.98
N THR A 157 -3.00 -27.12 8.41
CA THR A 157 -1.69 -27.66 8.05
C THR A 157 -1.47 -27.49 6.54
N VAL A 158 -0.24 -27.24 6.13
CA VAL A 158 0.13 -27.13 4.72
C VAL A 158 -0.02 -28.48 4.03
N GLU A 159 -0.79 -28.50 2.94
CA GLU A 159 -0.96 -29.67 2.07
C GLU A 159 -0.36 -29.43 0.68
N ALA A 160 0.00 -30.51 -0.03
CA ALA A 160 0.48 -30.42 -1.42
C ALA A 160 -0.51 -29.69 -2.35
N SER A 161 -1.82 -29.87 -2.11
CA SER A 161 -2.91 -29.21 -2.85
C SER A 161 -2.92 -27.68 -2.69
N ASN A 162 -2.24 -27.15 -1.68
CA ASN A 162 -2.20 -25.71 -1.37
C ASN A 162 -1.18 -24.98 -2.25
N LEU A 163 -0.12 -25.67 -2.69
CA LEU A 163 1.03 -25.09 -3.39
C LEU A 163 0.69 -24.54 -4.79
N ASN A 164 -0.50 -24.85 -5.32
CA ASN A 164 -0.95 -24.29 -6.59
C ASN A 164 -1.40 -22.82 -6.51
N ARG A 165 -1.62 -22.29 -5.29
CA ARG A 165 -2.20 -20.93 -5.09
C ARG A 165 -1.74 -20.20 -3.83
N GLN A 166 -1.13 -20.89 -2.87
CA GLN A 166 -0.74 -20.32 -1.58
C GLN A 166 0.76 -20.03 -1.57
N ILE A 167 1.13 -18.80 -1.95
CA ILE A 167 2.51 -18.40 -2.30
C ILE A 167 3.51 -18.45 -1.13
N LEU A 168 3.02 -18.43 0.11
CA LEU A 168 3.87 -18.43 1.30
C LEU A 168 4.45 -19.82 1.63
N TYR A 169 4.01 -20.88 0.95
CA TYR A 169 4.38 -22.25 1.25
C TYR A 169 5.18 -22.89 0.12
N SER A 170 6.10 -23.77 0.50
CA SER A 170 6.90 -24.58 -0.42
C SER A 170 6.70 -26.07 -0.19
N THR A 171 7.25 -26.91 -1.07
CA THR A 171 7.19 -28.37 -0.91
C THR A 171 7.79 -28.86 0.41
N SER A 172 8.80 -28.16 0.95
CA SER A 172 9.40 -28.49 2.26
C SER A 172 8.53 -28.15 3.46
N ASP A 173 7.43 -27.42 3.25
CA ASP A 173 6.53 -27.01 4.34
C ASP A 173 5.32 -27.94 4.50
N ILE A 174 5.14 -28.92 3.61
CA ILE A 174 4.05 -29.89 3.70
C ILE A 174 4.08 -30.59 5.07
N GLY A 175 2.95 -30.58 5.78
CA GLY A 175 2.81 -31.13 7.12
C GLY A 175 3.11 -30.14 8.27
N LYS A 176 3.64 -28.95 7.99
CA LYS A 176 3.76 -27.87 8.97
C LYS A 176 2.44 -27.11 9.15
N ARG A 177 2.24 -26.46 10.28
CA ARG A 177 1.14 -25.50 10.47
C ARG A 177 1.32 -24.33 9.51
N LYS A 178 0.25 -23.91 8.84
CA LYS A 178 0.29 -22.82 7.85
C LYS A 178 0.86 -21.53 8.44
N VAL A 179 0.42 -21.18 9.64
CA VAL A 179 0.92 -20.04 10.42
C VAL A 179 2.43 -20.05 10.58
N GLU A 180 3.02 -21.17 10.96
CA GLU A 180 4.47 -21.28 11.17
C GLU A 180 5.25 -21.19 9.85
N ALA A 181 4.78 -21.89 8.81
CA ALA A 181 5.39 -21.80 7.48
C ALA A 181 5.32 -20.38 6.90
N ALA A 182 4.19 -19.70 7.06
CA ALA A 182 4.02 -18.31 6.65
C ALA A 182 4.98 -17.36 7.39
N LYS A 183 5.13 -17.55 8.71
CA LYS A 183 6.05 -16.76 9.53
C LYS A 183 7.50 -16.96 9.12
N GLU A 184 7.93 -18.20 8.88
CA GLU A 184 9.26 -18.50 8.37
C GLU A 184 9.52 -17.84 7.00
N SER A 185 8.54 -17.91 6.11
CA SER A 185 8.61 -17.33 4.77
C SER A 185 8.72 -15.80 4.80
N LEU A 186 7.81 -15.13 5.51
CA LEU A 186 7.79 -13.67 5.59
C LEU A 186 8.98 -13.10 6.35
N ARG A 187 9.48 -13.78 7.39
CA ARG A 187 10.68 -13.34 8.10
C ARG A 187 11.91 -13.35 7.19
N LYS A 188 12.01 -14.32 6.27
CA LYS A 188 13.08 -14.35 5.25
C LYS A 188 12.89 -13.26 4.20
N PHE A 189 11.64 -12.97 3.84
CA PHE A 189 11.31 -11.98 2.82
C PHE A 189 11.53 -10.54 3.30
N ASN A 190 10.93 -10.17 4.42
CA ASN A 190 11.04 -8.85 5.02
C ASN A 190 11.20 -8.96 6.54
N PRO A 191 12.44 -8.94 7.08
CA PRO A 191 12.67 -9.04 8.53
C PRO A 191 12.32 -7.76 9.30
N LEU A 192 11.94 -6.68 8.61
CA LEU A 192 11.62 -5.38 9.23
C LEU A 192 10.17 -5.31 9.75
N ILE A 193 9.32 -6.28 9.39
CA ILE A 193 7.93 -6.35 9.84
C ILE A 193 7.79 -7.32 11.02
N GLU A 194 6.91 -6.99 11.95
CA GLU A 194 6.51 -7.86 13.04
C GLU A 194 5.35 -8.76 12.58
N PHE A 195 5.67 -10.02 12.30
CA PHE A 195 4.68 -11.03 11.91
C PHE A 195 4.42 -11.99 13.07
N GLU A 196 3.32 -11.75 13.77
CA GLU A 196 2.80 -12.60 14.83
C GLU A 196 1.80 -13.60 14.25
N VAL A 197 1.77 -14.81 14.82
CA VAL A 197 0.87 -15.85 14.35
C VAL A 197 0.16 -16.54 15.49
N LEU A 198 -1.08 -16.91 15.25
CA LEU A 198 -1.94 -17.63 16.18
C LEU A 198 -2.48 -18.87 15.49
N ASP A 199 -2.01 -20.03 15.96
CA ASP A 199 -2.54 -21.33 15.58
C ASP A 199 -3.88 -21.58 16.30
N LYS A 200 -4.96 -21.01 15.77
CA LYS A 200 -6.28 -21.01 16.42
C LYS A 200 -7.41 -21.13 15.39
N GLU A 201 -8.31 -22.08 15.64
CA GLU A 201 -9.59 -22.18 14.94
C GLU A 201 -10.56 -21.17 15.56
N ILE A 202 -11.29 -20.43 14.73
CA ILE A 202 -12.30 -19.46 15.17
C ILE A 202 -13.64 -20.19 15.28
N GLY A 203 -14.08 -20.46 16.50
CA GLY A 203 -15.28 -21.24 16.79
C GLY A 203 -16.50 -20.39 17.17
N SER A 204 -16.31 -19.11 17.50
CA SER A 204 -17.42 -18.21 17.82
C SER A 204 -17.09 -16.73 17.59
N LYS A 205 -18.08 -15.86 17.79
CA LYS A 205 -17.89 -14.40 17.78
C LYS A 205 -17.01 -13.93 18.94
N GLU A 206 -17.08 -14.58 20.10
CA GLU A 206 -16.25 -14.27 21.27
C GLU A 206 -14.75 -14.49 20.99
N ASP A 207 -14.40 -15.49 20.16
CA ASP A 207 -13.03 -15.67 19.70
C ASP A 207 -12.55 -14.46 18.89
N VAL A 208 -13.40 -13.94 17.99
CA VAL A 208 -13.06 -12.73 17.19
C VAL A 208 -12.93 -11.50 18.09
N ASP A 209 -13.82 -11.35 19.07
CA ASP A 209 -13.74 -10.29 20.08
C ASP A 209 -12.40 -10.31 20.82
N GLU A 210 -11.94 -11.49 21.24
CA GLU A 210 -10.65 -11.67 21.91
C GLU A 210 -9.49 -11.30 20.96
N LEU A 211 -9.52 -11.78 19.72
CA LEU A 211 -8.49 -11.49 18.71
C LEU A 211 -8.35 -9.98 18.43
N ILE A 212 -9.47 -9.26 18.30
CA ILE A 212 -9.46 -7.80 18.09
C ILE A 212 -8.86 -7.08 19.32
N LYS A 213 -9.24 -7.48 20.53
CA LYS A 213 -8.75 -6.86 21.77
C LYS A 213 -7.25 -7.10 21.98
N THR A 214 -6.80 -8.33 21.75
CA THR A 214 -5.42 -8.76 22.05
C THR A 214 -4.42 -8.26 21.01
N SER A 215 -4.76 -8.33 19.72
CA SER A 215 -3.90 -7.85 18.62
C SER A 215 -3.73 -6.33 18.61
N LYS A 216 -4.69 -5.59 19.20
CA LYS A 216 -4.79 -4.13 19.15
C LYS A 216 -4.76 -3.63 17.70
N CYS A 217 -5.36 -4.37 16.77
CA CYS A 217 -5.33 -4.06 15.35
C CYS A 217 -6.06 -2.73 15.04
N ASP A 218 -5.58 -2.03 14.02
CA ASP A 218 -6.26 -0.89 13.42
C ASP A 218 -7.29 -1.36 12.37
N ILE A 219 -6.94 -2.40 11.63
CA ILE A 219 -7.70 -2.95 10.51
C ILE A 219 -7.81 -4.47 10.68
N VAL A 220 -9.01 -5.00 10.43
CA VAL A 220 -9.25 -6.44 10.29
C VAL A 220 -9.29 -6.79 8.81
N VAL A 221 -8.65 -7.89 8.43
CA VAL A 221 -8.76 -8.49 7.11
C VAL A 221 -9.38 -9.87 7.27
N ASN A 222 -10.60 -10.06 6.76
CA ASN A 222 -11.28 -11.34 6.81
C ASN A 222 -11.22 -12.04 5.47
N VAL A 223 -10.50 -13.16 5.42
CA VAL A 223 -10.44 -14.03 4.25
C VAL A 223 -10.50 -15.51 4.65
N ALA A 224 -10.97 -15.77 5.88
CA ALA A 224 -11.30 -17.09 6.38
C ALA A 224 -12.65 -17.52 5.80
N ASP A 225 -12.76 -18.78 5.40
CA ASP A 225 -13.95 -19.38 4.80
C ASP A 225 -14.65 -20.39 5.73
N TYR A 226 -14.10 -20.60 6.93
CA TYR A 226 -14.59 -21.52 7.93
C TYR A 226 -14.75 -20.84 9.32
N PRO A 227 -15.83 -21.14 10.07
CA PRO A 227 -16.98 -21.96 9.68
C PRO A 227 -17.84 -21.26 8.61
N THR A 228 -18.11 -21.99 7.54
CA THR A 228 -18.73 -21.45 6.31
C THR A 228 -20.08 -20.82 6.62
N GLY A 229 -20.23 -19.55 6.22
CA GLY A 229 -21.46 -18.80 6.41
C GLY A 229 -21.68 -18.25 7.82
N TYR A 230 -20.78 -18.50 8.77
CA TYR A 230 -20.84 -17.94 10.13
C TYR A 230 -19.71 -16.95 10.40
N ILE A 231 -18.50 -17.25 9.92
CA ILE A 231 -17.31 -16.42 10.15
C ILE A 231 -17.52 -14.96 9.73
N ASP A 232 -18.15 -14.72 8.58
CA ASP A 232 -18.44 -13.37 8.10
C ASP A 232 -19.35 -12.58 9.05
N PHE A 233 -20.36 -13.23 9.62
CA PHE A 233 -21.28 -12.59 10.58
C PHE A 233 -20.58 -12.27 11.89
N TRP A 234 -19.82 -13.21 12.42
CA TRP A 234 -19.06 -13.01 13.65
C TRP A 234 -18.04 -11.90 13.52
N VAL A 235 -17.30 -11.87 12.41
CA VAL A 235 -16.32 -10.81 12.16
C VAL A 235 -16.99 -9.46 11.97
N ASN A 236 -18.09 -9.38 11.22
CA ASN A 236 -18.82 -8.13 11.07
C ASN A 236 -19.34 -7.61 12.42
N GLU A 237 -20.01 -8.46 13.19
CA GLU A 237 -20.58 -8.07 14.48
C GLU A 237 -19.49 -7.55 15.43
N ALA A 238 -18.36 -8.27 15.52
CA ALA A 238 -17.21 -7.85 16.31
C ALA A 238 -16.61 -6.53 15.80
N CYS A 239 -16.44 -6.36 14.49
CA CYS A 239 -15.88 -5.13 13.90
C CYS A 239 -16.79 -3.92 14.15
N VAL A 240 -18.11 -4.09 14.07
CA VAL A 240 -19.07 -3.03 14.43
C VAL A 240 -18.96 -2.71 15.92
N GLN A 241 -18.95 -3.73 16.78
CA GLN A 241 -18.87 -3.56 18.23
C GLN A 241 -17.61 -2.81 18.69
N TYR A 242 -16.45 -3.10 18.08
CA TYR A 242 -15.17 -2.46 18.43
C TYR A 242 -14.76 -1.31 17.52
N ASN A 243 -15.67 -0.87 16.64
CA ASN A 243 -15.44 0.21 15.68
C ASN A 243 -14.16 0.00 14.84
N LYS A 244 -14.01 -1.19 14.26
CA LYS A 244 -12.88 -1.58 13.40
C LYS A 244 -13.29 -1.60 11.93
N LEU A 245 -12.43 -1.04 11.08
CA LEU A 245 -12.53 -1.25 9.63
C LEU A 245 -12.23 -2.71 9.34
N CYS A 246 -13.12 -3.38 8.61
CA CYS A 246 -12.86 -4.70 8.07
C CYS A 246 -12.80 -4.65 6.54
N LEU A 247 -11.78 -5.29 5.97
CA LEU A 247 -11.69 -5.59 4.55
C LEU A 247 -11.89 -7.08 4.37
N SER A 248 -12.79 -7.47 3.46
CA SER A 248 -13.07 -8.88 3.21
C SER A 248 -12.95 -9.21 1.73
N ALA A 249 -12.51 -10.44 1.46
CA ALA A 249 -12.46 -10.99 0.13
C ALA A 249 -12.84 -12.48 0.15
N VAL A 250 -13.73 -12.87 -0.75
CA VAL A 250 -14.24 -14.25 -0.86
C VAL A 250 -14.23 -14.68 -2.32
N VAL A 251 -13.86 -15.93 -2.58
CA VAL A 251 -13.89 -16.52 -3.93
C VAL A 251 -14.86 -17.69 -3.95
N GLY A 252 -15.86 -17.60 -4.83
CA GLY A 252 -16.73 -18.71 -5.20
C GLY A 252 -16.21 -19.45 -6.43
N LYS A 253 -17.01 -20.39 -6.96
CA LYS A 253 -16.59 -21.26 -8.08
C LYS A 253 -16.23 -20.52 -9.38
N LYS A 254 -16.84 -19.36 -9.64
CA LYS A 254 -16.70 -18.59 -10.90
C LYS A 254 -16.65 -17.08 -10.69
N ASN A 255 -16.66 -16.63 -9.44
CA ASN A 255 -16.70 -15.22 -9.09
C ASN A 255 -15.90 -14.98 -7.82
N GLY A 256 -15.36 -13.77 -7.70
CA GLY A 256 -14.80 -13.25 -6.47
C GLY A 256 -15.56 -12.01 -6.03
N LYS A 257 -15.51 -11.71 -4.74
CA LYS A 257 -16.04 -10.48 -4.15
C LYS A 257 -14.99 -9.90 -3.23
N VAL A 258 -14.86 -8.58 -3.28
CA VAL A 258 -14.07 -7.78 -2.34
C VAL A 258 -14.98 -6.68 -1.83
N TYR A 259 -15.03 -6.48 -0.52
CA TYR A 259 -15.87 -5.47 0.11
C TYR A 259 -15.25 -4.98 1.41
N SER A 260 -15.74 -3.84 1.89
CA SER A 260 -15.35 -3.28 3.17
C SER A 260 -16.56 -3.15 4.10
N ILE A 261 -16.33 -3.34 5.39
CA ILE A 261 -17.26 -3.01 6.45
C ILE A 261 -16.69 -1.80 7.16
N ILE A 262 -17.38 -0.67 7.02
CA ILE A 262 -17.05 0.56 7.71
C ILE A 262 -18.13 0.76 8.77
N PRO A 263 -17.82 0.58 10.06
CA PRO A 263 -18.82 0.65 11.12
C PRO A 263 -19.69 1.91 11.00
N TYR A 264 -21.01 1.70 11.04
CA TYR A 264 -22.04 2.74 10.94
C TYR A 264 -22.05 3.57 9.64
N LYS A 265 -21.30 3.17 8.60
CA LYS A 265 -21.23 3.86 7.31
C LYS A 265 -21.51 2.96 6.11
N ALA A 266 -20.96 1.74 6.08
CA ALA A 266 -21.10 0.83 4.94
C ALA A 266 -21.01 -0.63 5.40
N SER A 267 -21.83 -1.48 4.80
CA SER A 267 -21.81 -2.94 5.00
C SER A 267 -22.13 -3.67 3.70
N TYR A 268 -21.79 -4.96 3.66
CA TYR A 268 -22.01 -5.86 2.53
C TYR A 268 -23.49 -6.21 2.31
N ASP A 269 -24.30 -6.27 3.38
CA ASP A 269 -25.73 -6.57 3.29
C ASP A 269 -26.46 -5.86 4.44
N ASP A 270 -27.65 -5.31 4.16
CA ASP A 270 -28.50 -4.59 5.10
C ASP A 270 -28.95 -5.46 6.29
N LYS A 271 -28.78 -6.79 6.19
CA LYS A 271 -28.98 -7.76 7.27
C LYS A 271 -27.82 -7.84 8.25
N PHE A 272 -26.66 -7.26 7.94
CA PHE A 272 -25.54 -7.18 8.89
C PHE A 272 -25.80 -6.05 9.90
N ILE A 273 -25.84 -6.43 11.17
CA ILE A 273 -26.07 -5.54 12.31
C ILE A 273 -25.07 -4.37 12.25
N GLY A 274 -25.55 -3.12 12.27
CA GLY A 274 -24.71 -1.93 12.47
C GLY A 274 -24.75 -0.83 11.41
N THR A 275 -25.56 -0.92 10.35
CA THR A 275 -25.77 0.21 9.41
C THR A 275 -26.91 1.10 9.90
N ARG A 276 -26.74 2.43 9.82
CA ARG A 276 -27.86 3.36 9.98
C ARG A 276 -28.72 3.31 8.72
N ASP A 277 -30.01 3.13 8.95
CA ASP A 277 -31.15 3.43 8.06
C ASP A 277 -31.37 2.51 6.84
N VAL A 278 -32.17 1.46 7.08
CA VAL A 278 -32.72 0.52 6.07
C VAL A 278 -33.68 1.23 5.09
N GLN A 279 -34.05 2.50 5.33
CA GLN A 279 -35.02 3.23 4.51
C GLN A 279 -34.41 4.14 3.43
N ASN A 280 -33.09 4.34 3.39
CA ASN A 280 -32.42 5.19 2.39
C ASN A 280 -31.16 4.51 1.77
N SER A 281 -31.29 3.24 1.39
CA SER A 281 -30.20 2.39 0.88
C SER A 281 -29.61 2.78 -0.49
N GLU A 282 -30.03 3.90 -1.10
CA GLU A 282 -29.38 4.44 -2.31
C GLU A 282 -27.92 4.89 -2.06
N TRP A 283 -27.54 5.17 -0.80
CA TRP A 283 -26.17 5.59 -0.46
C TRP A 283 -25.20 4.43 -0.17
N CYS A 284 -25.70 3.27 0.26
CA CYS A 284 -24.86 2.10 0.59
C CYS A 284 -24.27 1.48 -0.70
N PHE A 285 -25.00 1.53 -1.81
CA PHE A 285 -24.55 1.01 -3.11
C PHE A 285 -23.51 1.89 -3.83
N ARG A 286 -23.45 3.20 -3.55
CA ARG A 286 -22.49 4.11 -4.22
C ARG A 286 -21.15 4.23 -3.50
N SER A 287 -21.09 3.91 -2.21
CA SER A 287 -19.88 4.02 -1.40
C SER A 287 -19.20 2.67 -1.10
N CYS A 288 -19.89 1.55 -1.30
CA CYS A 288 -19.26 0.38 -1.91
C CYS A 288 -18.88 0.78 -3.33
N LEU A 289 -17.67 1.30 -3.54
CA LEU A 289 -17.03 1.20 -4.85
C LEU A 289 -17.00 -0.30 -5.17
N SER A 290 -18.03 -0.75 -5.88
CA SER A 290 -17.92 -1.93 -6.68
C SER A 290 -16.79 -1.63 -7.65
N ILE A 291 -15.58 -2.02 -7.30
CA ILE A 291 -14.69 -2.61 -8.29
C ILE A 291 -15.35 -3.94 -8.66
N SER A 292 -16.53 -3.86 -9.25
CA SER A 292 -17.14 -4.91 -10.05
C SER A 292 -16.48 -4.86 -11.43
N ARG A 293 -15.13 -4.86 -11.46
CA ARG A 293 -14.47 -5.63 -12.50
C ARG A 293 -14.60 -7.07 -12.05
N VAL A 294 -15.71 -7.68 -12.45
CA VAL A 294 -15.74 -9.13 -12.63
C VAL A 294 -14.63 -9.41 -13.65
N PHE A 295 -13.43 -9.74 -13.15
CA PHE A 295 -12.41 -10.33 -13.98
C PHE A 295 -12.90 -11.75 -14.26
N TYR A 296 -13.52 -11.92 -15.42
CA TYR A 296 -13.65 -13.24 -16.03
C TYR A 296 -12.23 -13.68 -16.38
N PHE A 297 -11.58 -14.41 -15.48
CA PHE A 297 -10.47 -15.26 -15.88
C PHE A 297 -11.09 -16.43 -16.64
N VAL A 298 -10.95 -16.41 -17.96
CA VAL A 298 -11.14 -17.57 -18.83
C VAL A 298 -9.83 -18.34 -18.86
#